data_AF-A0A0F2MF65-F1
#
_entry.id   AF-A0A0F2MF65-F1
#
_cell.length_a   1.000
_cell.length_b   1.000
_cell.length_c   1.000
_cell.angle_alpha   90.00
_cell.angle_beta   90.00
_cell.angle_gamma   90.00
#
_symmetry.space_group_name_H-M   'P 1'
#
loop_
_entity.id
_entity.type
_entity.pdbx_description
1 polymer ?
#
loop_
_entity_poly.entity_id
_entity_poly.type
_entity_poly.pdbx_seq_one_letter_code
_entity_poly.pdbx_strand_id
1 'polypeptide(L)'
;MIQLKSCSGISFKSQILYFIVYITRYLDLFSTESAYNFIFKVLFIASQGYILYLMTTSYKPTNDPNLDTFRVEYLLGGAAVLGILVPYKYTVSEILWAFSIWLEAVAILPQLFMLQRTGEAETITTHYIFALGLYRALYIPNWVYRYVTEPHHKVDWIAIVAGVIQTILYSDFFWIYYQKVFKGKKFKLPV
;
A
#
# COMPACT_ATOMS: atom_id res chain seq x y z
N MET A 1 -6.36 5.53 -14.96
CA MET A 1 -5.32 5.49 -16.01
C MET A 1 -5.88 5.25 -17.40
N ILE A 2 -6.46 4.08 -17.72
CA ILE A 2 -6.91 3.76 -19.09
C ILE A 2 -7.98 4.74 -19.61
N GLN A 3 -9.04 4.98 -18.83
CA GLN A 3 -10.13 5.88 -19.22
C GLN A 3 -9.66 7.33 -19.41
N LEU A 4 -8.80 7.80 -18.51
CA LEU A 4 -8.25 9.16 -18.54
C LEU A 4 -7.05 9.31 -19.49
N LYS A 5 -6.53 8.20 -20.03
CA LYS A 5 -5.28 8.11 -20.81
C LYS A 5 -4.10 8.84 -20.15
N SER A 6 -4.03 8.82 -18.82
CA SER A 6 -3.05 9.57 -18.02
C SER A 6 -2.73 8.83 -16.72
N CYS A 7 -1.49 8.98 -16.23
CA CYS A 7 -1.05 8.59 -14.89
C CYS A 7 -0.65 9.77 -14.00
N SER A 8 -1.03 11.00 -14.39
CA SER A 8 -0.82 12.20 -13.57
C SER A 8 -1.45 12.06 -12.18
N GLY A 9 -0.78 12.59 -11.16
CA GLY A 9 -1.24 12.51 -9.76
C GLY A 9 -1.03 11.15 -9.06
N ILE A 10 -0.43 10.17 -9.72
CA ILE A 10 -0.12 8.86 -9.13
C ILE A 10 1.40 8.71 -8.98
N SER A 11 1.88 8.46 -7.77
CA SER A 11 3.29 8.25 -7.46
C SER A 11 3.75 6.90 -8.00
N PHE A 12 4.72 6.97 -8.91
CA PHE A 12 5.37 5.79 -9.46
C PHE A 12 6.13 5.03 -8.37
N LYS A 13 6.77 5.76 -7.45
CA LYS A 13 7.53 5.20 -6.33
C LYS A 13 6.64 4.33 -5.43
N SER A 14 5.46 4.81 -5.04
CA SER A 14 4.50 3.99 -4.27
C SER A 14 4.09 2.73 -5.02
N GLN A 15 3.83 2.82 -6.34
CA GLN A 15 3.45 1.64 -7.13
C GLN A 15 4.59 0.59 -7.20
N ILE A 16 5.85 1.02 -7.29
CA ILE A 16 7.00 0.10 -7.22
C ILE A 16 7.08 -0.56 -5.84
N LEU A 17 6.92 0.20 -4.76
CA LEU A 17 6.98 -0.36 -3.40
C LEU A 17 5.89 -1.42 -3.19
N TYR A 18 4.66 -1.17 -3.63
CA TYR A 18 3.59 -2.18 -3.58
C TYR A 18 3.91 -3.43 -4.42
N PHE A 19 4.55 -3.27 -5.57
CA PHE A 19 4.98 -4.41 -6.39
C PHE A 19 6.04 -5.26 -5.66
N ILE A 20 7.02 -4.62 -5.03
CA ILE A 20 8.03 -5.29 -4.21
C ILE A 20 7.38 -6.03 -3.05
N VAL A 21 6.40 -5.42 -2.38
CA VAL A 21 5.61 -6.06 -1.31
C VAL A 21 4.98 -7.35 -1.81
N TYR A 22 4.27 -7.33 -2.94
CA TYR A 22 3.58 -8.53 -3.44
C TYR A 22 4.55 -9.64 -3.87
N ILE A 23 5.65 -9.29 -4.55
CA ILE A 23 6.66 -10.27 -4.94
C ILE A 23 7.29 -10.94 -3.72
N THR A 24 7.65 -10.16 -2.70
CA THR A 24 8.32 -10.69 -1.50
C THR A 24 7.36 -11.41 -0.55
N ARG A 25 6.07 -11.05 -0.55
CA ARG A 25 5.05 -11.68 0.29
C ARG A 25 4.54 -13.00 -0.25
N TYR A 26 4.43 -13.14 -1.57
CA TYR A 26 3.77 -14.27 -2.22
C TYR A 26 4.76 -15.26 -2.83
N LEU A 27 5.90 -15.50 -2.17
CA LEU A 27 6.89 -16.49 -2.59
C LEU A 27 6.34 -17.92 -2.60
N ASP A 28 5.32 -18.16 -1.81
CA ASP A 28 4.57 -19.42 -1.68
C ASP A 28 3.44 -19.57 -2.72
N LEU A 29 3.45 -18.77 -3.79
CA LEU A 29 2.39 -18.74 -4.80
C LEU A 29 2.02 -20.14 -5.31
N PHE A 30 3.01 -20.94 -5.71
CA PHE A 30 2.80 -22.28 -6.26
C PHE A 30 2.55 -23.37 -5.20
N SER A 31 2.70 -23.03 -3.91
CA SER A 31 2.42 -23.91 -2.78
C SER A 31 1.11 -23.56 -2.08
N THR A 32 0.32 -22.64 -2.64
CA THR A 32 -0.95 -22.19 -2.05
C THR A 32 -2.06 -23.20 -2.32
N GLU A 33 -2.61 -23.79 -1.26
CA GLU A 33 -3.65 -24.85 -1.37
C GLU A 33 -5.03 -24.32 -1.78
N SER A 34 -5.40 -23.13 -1.32
CA SER A 34 -6.70 -22.53 -1.61
C SER A 34 -6.70 -21.83 -2.96
N ALA A 35 -7.57 -22.28 -3.87
CA ALA A 35 -7.78 -21.66 -5.19
C ALA A 35 -8.12 -20.16 -5.08
N TYR A 36 -8.91 -19.78 -4.08
CA TYR A 36 -9.23 -18.37 -3.80
C TYR A 36 -7.94 -17.57 -3.54
N ASN A 37 -7.10 -18.02 -2.60
CA ASN A 37 -5.85 -17.34 -2.27
C ASN A 37 -4.89 -17.30 -3.46
N PHE A 38 -4.80 -18.39 -4.22
CA PHE A 38 -3.97 -18.45 -5.42
C PHE A 38 -4.39 -17.38 -6.44
N ILE A 39 -5.69 -17.33 -6.78
CA ILE A 39 -6.24 -16.35 -7.74
C ILE A 39 -5.95 -14.92 -7.28
N PHE A 40 -6.20 -14.59 -6.01
CA PHE A 40 -5.97 -13.24 -5.50
C PHE A 40 -4.49 -12.84 -5.51
N LYS A 41 -3.57 -13.75 -5.16
CA LYS A 41 -2.12 -13.49 -5.26
C LYS A 41 -1.71 -13.20 -6.70
N VAL A 42 -2.18 -13.99 -7.67
CA VAL A 42 -1.92 -13.75 -9.10
C VAL A 42 -2.49 -12.39 -9.54
N LEU A 43 -3.74 -12.09 -9.17
CA LEU A 43 -4.38 -10.82 -9.52
C LEU A 43 -3.63 -9.63 -8.95
N PHE A 44 -3.18 -9.67 -7.70
CA PHE A 44 -2.40 -8.57 -7.10
C PHE A 44 -1.07 -8.35 -7.81
N ILE A 45 -0.31 -9.41 -8.08
CA ILE A 45 0.97 -9.29 -8.80
C ILE A 45 0.74 -8.78 -10.23
N ALA A 46 -0.21 -9.37 -10.96
CA ALA A 46 -0.47 -9.04 -12.36
C ALA A 46 -1.02 -7.63 -12.52
N SER A 47 -1.99 -7.21 -11.69
CA SER A 47 -2.55 -5.87 -11.75
C SER A 47 -1.51 -4.80 -11.38
N GLN A 48 -0.70 -5.04 -10.35
CA GLN A 48 0.36 -4.13 -9.95
C GLN A 48 1.45 -4.02 -11.02
N GLY A 49 1.86 -5.14 -11.61
CA GLY A 49 2.79 -5.16 -12.74
C GLY A 49 2.23 -4.44 -13.97
N TYR A 50 0.93 -4.59 -14.24
CA TYR A 50 0.26 -3.89 -15.34
C TYR A 50 0.19 -2.38 -15.12
N ILE A 51 -0.06 -1.92 -13.89
CA ILE A 51 0.00 -0.49 -13.53
C ILE A 51 1.41 0.06 -13.82
N LEU A 52 2.46 -0.64 -13.38
CA LEU A 52 3.85 -0.23 -13.66
C LEU A 52 4.15 -0.21 -15.15
N TYR A 53 3.69 -1.21 -15.90
CA TYR A 53 3.82 -1.24 -17.36
C TYR A 53 3.18 0.01 -17.99
N LEU A 54 1.95 0.34 -17.62
CA LEU A 54 1.24 1.51 -18.13
C LEU A 54 1.98 2.82 -17.82
N MET A 55 2.52 2.96 -16.60
CA MET A 55 3.26 4.16 -16.17
C MET A 55 4.63 4.31 -16.85
N THR A 56 5.28 3.19 -17.22
CA THR A 56 6.60 3.19 -17.87
C THR A 56 6.56 3.22 -19.39
N THR A 57 5.42 2.88 -19.98
CA THR A 57 5.25 2.84 -21.44
C THR A 57 4.16 3.83 -21.88
N SER A 58 2.91 3.39 -21.96
CA SER A 58 1.80 4.11 -22.60
C SER A 58 1.55 5.51 -22.01
N TYR A 59 1.71 5.68 -20.70
CA TYR A 59 1.43 6.93 -20.01
C TYR A 59 2.68 7.60 -19.42
N LYS A 60 3.87 7.12 -19.79
CA LYS A 60 5.15 7.72 -19.37
C LYS A 60 5.21 9.24 -19.55
N PRO A 61 4.72 9.84 -20.65
CA PRO A 61 4.77 11.30 -20.83
C PRO A 61 3.92 12.09 -19.83
N THR A 62 2.93 11.46 -19.20
CA THR A 62 2.05 12.10 -18.21
C THR A 62 2.55 11.96 -16.77
N ASN A 63 3.62 11.19 -16.57
CA ASN A 63 4.30 11.05 -15.28
C ASN A 63 5.34 12.16 -15.14
N ASP A 64 5.19 13.04 -14.15
CA ASP A 64 6.17 14.08 -13.85
C ASP A 64 7.08 13.64 -12.69
N PRO A 65 8.34 13.27 -12.96
CA PRO A 65 9.27 12.83 -11.92
C PRO A 65 9.60 13.91 -10.89
N ASN A 66 9.40 15.19 -11.22
CA ASN A 66 9.70 16.31 -10.31
C ASN A 66 8.68 16.41 -9.16
N LEU A 67 7.51 15.79 -9.32
CA LEU A 67 6.51 15.71 -8.27
C LEU A 67 6.82 14.56 -7.28
N ASP A 68 7.37 13.46 -7.78
CA ASP A 68 7.66 12.25 -7.00
C ASP A 68 9.09 12.24 -6.42
N THR A 69 9.40 13.20 -5.55
CA THR A 69 10.76 13.43 -5.00
C THR A 69 11.06 12.67 -3.71
N PHE A 70 10.14 11.84 -3.23
CA PHE A 70 10.32 11.09 -1.97
C PHE A 70 11.51 10.11 -2.04
N ARG A 71 12.35 10.05 -1.00
CA ARG A 71 13.50 9.14 -0.93
C ARG A 71 13.07 7.77 -0.40
N VAL A 72 12.78 6.84 -1.30
CA VAL A 72 12.28 5.50 -0.98
C VAL A 72 13.31 4.58 -0.33
N GLU A 73 14.59 4.93 -0.45
CA GLU A 73 15.71 4.20 0.13
C GLU A 73 15.56 4.09 1.65
N TYR A 74 15.04 5.14 2.31
CA TYR A 74 14.78 5.10 3.75
C TYR A 74 13.67 4.12 4.13
N LEU A 75 12.64 3.97 3.28
CA LEU A 75 11.54 3.03 3.53
C LEU A 75 12.00 1.60 3.32
N LEU A 76 12.73 1.35 2.24
CA LEU A 76 13.31 0.05 1.93
C LEU A 76 14.31 -0.37 3.02
N GLY A 77 15.21 0.54 3.41
CA GLY A 77 16.18 0.31 4.47
C GLY A 77 15.52 0.03 5.82
N GLY A 78 14.56 0.86 6.24
CA GLY A 78 13.82 0.66 7.49
C GLY A 78 13.05 -0.65 7.53
N ALA A 79 12.33 -0.99 6.45
CA ALA A 79 11.62 -2.25 6.34
C ALA A 79 12.57 -3.46 6.31
N ALA A 80 13.72 -3.35 5.64
CA ALA A 80 14.72 -4.43 5.59
C ALA A 80 15.35 -4.68 6.96
N VAL A 81 15.70 -3.61 7.69
CA VAL A 81 16.23 -3.71 9.05
C VAL A 81 15.21 -4.42 9.96
N LEU A 82 13.95 -4.00 9.94
CA LEU A 82 12.91 -4.64 10.74
C LEU A 82 12.64 -6.08 10.30
N GLY A 83 12.58 -6.36 9.00
CA GLY A 83 12.37 -7.71 8.47
C GLY A 83 13.47 -8.71 8.89
N ILE A 84 14.72 -8.24 9.02
CA ILE A 84 15.86 -9.06 9.45
C ILE A 84 15.92 -9.19 10.98
N LEU A 85 15.62 -8.11 11.72
CA LEU A 85 15.77 -8.12 13.18
C LEU A 85 14.65 -8.84 13.90
N VAL A 86 13.41 -8.74 13.42
CA VAL A 86 12.22 -9.25 14.12
C VAL A 86 11.39 -10.28 13.32
N PRO A 87 11.97 -11.26 12.59
CA PRO A 87 11.17 -12.32 11.98
C PRO A 87 10.73 -13.36 13.03
N TYR A 88 9.63 -14.07 12.79
CA TYR A 88 9.23 -15.19 13.66
C TYR A 88 10.19 -16.38 13.59
N LYS A 89 10.80 -16.58 12.42
CA LYS A 89 11.79 -17.62 12.13
C LYS A 89 12.86 -17.03 11.21
N TYR A 90 14.11 -17.40 11.43
CA TYR A 90 15.22 -16.96 10.57
C TYR A 90 15.33 -17.84 9.31
N THR A 91 14.28 -17.83 8.49
CA THR A 91 14.31 -18.38 7.13
C THR A 91 14.15 -17.24 6.13
N VAL A 92 14.70 -17.41 4.93
CA VAL A 92 14.63 -16.39 3.86
C VAL A 92 13.18 -16.00 3.58
N SER A 93 12.27 -16.98 3.51
CA SER A 93 10.84 -16.75 3.27
C SER A 93 10.18 -15.91 4.36
N GLU A 94 10.48 -16.17 5.63
CA GLU A 94 9.88 -15.48 6.77
C GLU A 94 10.45 -14.06 6.91
N ILE A 95 11.74 -13.88 6.66
CA ILE A 95 12.39 -12.56 6.63
C ILE A 95 11.78 -11.70 5.52
N LEU A 96 11.59 -12.27 4.32
CA LEU A 96 10.96 -11.56 3.20
C LEU A 96 9.47 -11.28 3.45
N TRP A 97 8.77 -12.19 4.12
CA TRP A 97 7.39 -11.96 4.56
C TRP A 97 7.33 -10.80 5.57
N ALA A 98 8.15 -10.81 6.62
CA ALA A 98 8.20 -9.73 7.62
C ALA A 98 8.59 -8.39 6.99
N PHE A 99 9.62 -8.38 6.13
CA PHE A 99 10.01 -7.23 5.31
C PHE A 99 8.81 -6.68 4.52
N SER A 100 8.05 -7.54 3.84
CA SER A 100 6.91 -7.12 3.05
C SER A 100 5.82 -6.46 3.91
N ILE A 101 5.61 -6.90 5.15
CA ILE A 101 4.63 -6.34 6.08
C ILE A 101 5.04 -4.93 6.52
N TRP A 102 6.30 -4.77 6.91
CA TRP A 102 6.85 -3.45 7.29
C TRP A 102 6.88 -2.49 6.11
N LEU A 103 7.26 -2.95 4.92
CA LEU A 103 7.31 -2.12 3.72
C LEU A 103 5.91 -1.65 3.29
N GLU A 104 4.91 -2.54 3.31
CA GLU A 104 3.53 -2.19 2.96
C GLU A 104 2.98 -1.08 3.86
N ALA A 105 3.32 -1.11 5.15
CA ALA A 105 2.85 -0.12 6.10
C ALA A 105 3.23 1.31 5.72
N VAL A 106 4.37 1.49 5.05
CA VAL A 106 4.92 2.80 4.68
C VAL A 106 4.92 3.05 3.17
N ALA A 107 4.52 2.08 2.33
CA ALA A 107 4.58 2.15 0.87
C ALA A 107 3.74 3.29 0.27
N ILE A 108 2.73 3.78 0.99
CA ILE A 108 1.88 4.90 0.55
C ILE A 108 2.54 6.28 0.72
N LEU A 109 3.61 6.41 1.50
CA LEU A 109 4.21 7.71 1.83
C LEU A 109 4.59 8.56 0.61
N PRO A 110 5.23 8.01 -0.46
CA PRO A 110 5.50 8.79 -1.67
C PRO A 110 4.24 9.39 -2.31
N GLN A 111 3.15 8.61 -2.38
CA GLN A 111 1.86 9.08 -2.90
C GLN A 111 1.27 10.20 -2.04
N LEU A 112 1.27 10.06 -0.71
CA LEU A 112 0.76 11.11 0.20
C LEU A 112 1.58 12.39 0.09
N PHE A 113 2.91 12.27 0.03
CA PHE A 113 3.82 13.40 -0.11
C PHE A 113 3.63 14.13 -1.45
N MET A 114 3.45 13.38 -2.54
CA MET A 114 3.15 13.94 -3.85
C MET A 114 1.84 14.74 -3.82
N LEU A 115 0.78 14.20 -3.20
CA LEU A 115 -0.51 14.90 -3.08
C LEU A 115 -0.43 16.19 -2.27
N GLN A 116 0.30 16.18 -1.15
CA GLN A 116 0.51 17.39 -0.34
C GLN A 116 1.18 18.49 -1.15
N ARG A 117 2.16 18.14 -2.00
CA ARG A 117 2.85 19.12 -2.87
C ARG A 117 2.01 19.63 -4.02
N THR A 118 1.24 18.78 -4.68
CA THR A 118 0.42 19.21 -5.82
C THR A 118 -0.77 20.06 -5.38
N GLY A 119 -1.17 19.96 -4.10
CA GLY A 119 -2.27 20.73 -3.53
C GLY A 119 -3.65 20.30 -4.03
N GLU A 120 -3.74 19.66 -5.18
CA GLU A 120 -4.94 19.12 -5.80
C GLU A 120 -4.76 17.61 -6.07
N ALA A 121 -5.82 16.85 -5.77
CA ALA A 121 -5.92 15.44 -6.10
C ALA A 121 -7.15 15.27 -7.00
N GLU A 122 -7.03 14.53 -8.10
CA GLU A 122 -8.21 14.13 -8.86
C GLU A 122 -9.15 13.31 -7.96
N THR A 123 -10.46 13.52 -8.10
CA THR A 123 -11.47 12.82 -7.29
C THR A 123 -11.31 11.30 -7.37
N ILE A 124 -10.94 10.78 -8.54
CA ILE A 124 -10.70 9.34 -8.77
C ILE A 124 -9.50 8.84 -7.95
N THR A 125 -8.37 9.55 -7.97
CA THR A 125 -7.18 9.21 -7.16
C THR A 125 -7.52 9.24 -5.67
N THR A 126 -8.39 10.16 -5.28
CA THR A 126 -8.81 10.31 -3.89
C THR A 126 -9.68 9.13 -3.42
N HIS A 127 -10.61 8.65 -4.26
CA HIS A 127 -11.39 7.44 -3.98
C HIS A 127 -10.52 6.18 -3.92
N TYR A 128 -9.51 6.07 -4.80
CA TYR A 128 -8.54 4.98 -4.77
C TYR A 128 -7.80 4.91 -3.43
N ILE A 129 -7.22 6.03 -2.97
CA ILE A 129 -6.49 6.08 -1.71
C ILE A 129 -7.43 5.86 -0.52
N PHE A 130 -8.68 6.32 -0.60
CA PHE A 130 -9.68 6.04 0.43
C PHE A 130 -9.99 4.55 0.52
N ALA A 131 -10.24 3.87 -0.59
CA ALA A 131 -10.45 2.42 -0.62
C ALA A 131 -9.21 1.67 -0.11
N LEU A 132 -8.02 2.17 -0.44
CA LEU A 132 -6.75 1.63 0.02
C LEU A 132 -6.58 1.80 1.55
N GLY A 133 -6.96 2.93 2.12
CA GLY A 133 -6.98 3.06 3.57
C GLY A 133 -8.06 2.17 4.20
N LEU A 134 -9.25 2.10 3.59
CA LEU A 134 -10.40 1.41 4.14
C LEU A 134 -10.17 -0.09 4.22
N TYR A 135 -9.52 -0.72 3.23
CA TYR A 135 -9.18 -2.15 3.34
C TYR A 135 -8.36 -2.39 4.61
N ARG A 136 -7.39 -1.52 4.90
CA ARG A 136 -6.51 -1.69 6.07
C ARG A 136 -7.25 -1.46 7.38
N ALA A 137 -8.14 -0.46 7.41
CA ALA A 137 -9.02 -0.25 8.57
C ALA A 137 -9.91 -1.47 8.85
N LEU A 138 -10.40 -2.15 7.81
CA LEU A 138 -11.22 -3.37 7.93
C LEU A 138 -10.43 -4.59 8.43
N TYR A 139 -9.10 -4.58 8.38
CA TYR A 139 -8.29 -5.64 9.01
C TYR A 139 -8.32 -5.55 10.54
N ILE A 140 -8.50 -4.37 11.13
CA ILE A 140 -8.58 -4.20 12.59
C ILE A 140 -9.73 -5.01 13.20
N PRO A 141 -11.01 -4.85 12.78
CA PRO A 141 -12.10 -5.67 13.29
C PRO A 141 -11.93 -7.14 12.90
N ASN A 142 -11.28 -7.46 11.77
CA ASN A 142 -10.95 -8.84 11.44
C ASN A 142 -10.01 -9.48 12.48
N TRP A 143 -8.94 -8.80 12.90
CA TRP A 143 -8.05 -9.32 13.95
C TRP A 143 -8.80 -9.53 15.27
N VAL A 144 -9.67 -8.59 15.66
CA VAL A 144 -10.51 -8.72 16.86
C VAL A 144 -11.44 -9.93 16.74
N TYR A 145 -12.11 -10.08 15.61
CA TYR A 145 -13.00 -11.21 15.34
C TYR A 145 -12.26 -12.54 15.45
N ARG A 146 -11.09 -12.67 14.82
CA ARG A 146 -10.27 -13.89 14.87
C ARG A 146 -9.78 -14.18 16.29
N TYR A 147 -9.35 -13.17 17.02
CA TYR A 147 -8.93 -13.32 18.42
C TYR A 147 -10.05 -13.87 19.33
N VAL A 148 -11.30 -13.44 19.11
CA VAL A 148 -12.44 -13.86 19.93
C VAL A 148 -13.00 -15.23 19.51
N THR A 149 -12.99 -15.53 18.21
CA THR A 149 -13.70 -16.69 17.65
C THR A 149 -12.83 -17.92 17.39
N GLU A 150 -11.52 -17.77 17.25
CA GLU A 150 -10.59 -18.87 16.95
C GLU A 150 -9.77 -19.25 18.22
N PRO A 151 -10.10 -20.36 18.93
CA PRO A 151 -9.52 -20.68 20.25
C PRO A 151 -8.00 -20.91 20.27
N HIS A 152 -7.41 -21.27 19.14
CA HIS A 152 -5.97 -21.53 18.99
C HIS A 152 -5.26 -20.49 18.12
N HIS A 153 -5.90 -19.34 17.89
CA HIS A 153 -5.34 -18.29 17.05
C HIS A 153 -4.11 -17.67 17.68
N LYS A 154 -2.99 -17.74 16.97
CA LYS A 154 -1.77 -17.04 17.35
C LYS A 154 -1.84 -15.62 16.83
N VAL A 155 -1.79 -14.66 17.75
CA VAL A 155 -1.79 -13.23 17.42
C VAL A 155 -0.50 -12.88 16.69
N ASP A 156 -0.64 -12.42 15.45
CA ASP A 156 0.44 -11.90 14.63
C ASP A 156 0.70 -10.42 15.01
N TRP A 157 1.59 -10.22 15.98
CA TRP A 157 1.93 -8.89 16.47
C TRP A 157 2.58 -8.02 15.37
N ILE A 158 3.33 -8.61 14.43
CA ILE A 158 3.99 -7.87 13.35
C ILE A 158 2.91 -7.27 12.44
N ALA A 159 1.95 -8.08 12.01
CA ALA A 159 0.83 -7.63 11.19
C ALA A 159 -0.02 -6.58 11.88
N ILE A 160 -0.29 -6.73 13.19
CA ILE A 160 -1.08 -5.76 13.96
C ILE A 160 -0.34 -4.42 14.08
N VAL A 161 0.92 -4.43 14.52
CA VAL A 161 1.69 -3.18 14.72
C VAL A 161 1.88 -2.46 13.40
N ALA A 162 2.35 -3.18 12.36
CA ALA A 162 2.52 -2.60 11.03
C ALA A 162 1.19 -2.09 10.46
N GLY A 163 0.10 -2.82 10.69
CA GLY A 163 -1.21 -2.41 10.21
C GLY A 163 -1.78 -1.20 10.96
N VAL A 164 -1.56 -1.08 12.26
CA VAL A 164 -1.90 0.14 13.03
C VAL A 164 -1.08 1.34 12.54
N ILE A 165 0.24 1.19 12.35
CA ILE A 165 1.09 2.23 11.76
C ILE A 165 0.51 2.68 10.42
N GLN A 166 0.18 1.72 9.55
CA GLN A 166 -0.40 2.01 8.26
C GLN A 166 -1.72 2.79 8.38
N THR A 167 -2.65 2.35 9.23
CA THR A 167 -3.93 3.03 9.44
C THR A 167 -3.75 4.46 9.96
N ILE A 168 -2.77 4.70 10.85
CA ILE A 168 -2.44 6.05 11.34
C ILE A 168 -1.93 6.93 10.19
N LEU A 169 -1.07 6.41 9.30
CA LEU A 169 -0.60 7.19 8.15
C LEU A 169 -1.76 7.59 7.21
N TYR A 170 -2.81 6.78 7.12
CA TYR A 170 -4.03 7.11 6.36
C TYR A 170 -4.98 8.08 7.10
N SER A 171 -4.85 8.28 8.41
CA SER A 171 -5.86 9.00 9.19
C SER A 171 -5.98 10.48 8.80
N ASP A 172 -4.86 11.15 8.54
CA ASP A 172 -4.84 12.53 8.05
C ASP A 172 -5.54 12.63 6.69
N PHE A 173 -5.24 11.69 5.78
CA PHE A 173 -5.91 11.61 4.49
C PHE A 173 -7.42 11.38 4.63
N PHE A 174 -7.87 10.50 5.53
CA PHE A 174 -9.30 10.26 5.77
C PHE A 174 -10.02 11.51 6.27
N TRP A 175 -9.40 12.24 7.19
CA TRP A 175 -9.97 13.49 7.70
C TRP A 175 -10.17 14.50 6.57
N ILE A 176 -9.15 14.68 5.75
CA ILE A 176 -9.17 15.60 4.60
C ILE A 176 -10.20 15.15 3.57
N TYR A 177 -10.24 13.86 3.26
CA TYR A 177 -11.22 13.27 2.34
C TYR A 177 -12.65 13.54 2.77
N TYR A 178 -12.97 13.26 4.05
CA TYR A 178 -14.29 13.50 4.62
C TYR A 178 -14.70 14.98 4.55
N GLN A 179 -13.78 15.90 4.90
CA GLN A 179 -14.08 17.33 4.87
C GLN A 179 -14.32 17.88 3.46
N LYS A 180 -13.70 17.31 2.43
CA LYS A 180 -13.73 17.89 1.08
C LYS A 180 -14.69 17.19 0.15
N VAL A 181 -14.68 15.86 0.12
CA VAL A 181 -15.54 15.07 -0.78
C VAL A 181 -16.97 14.99 -0.25
N PHE A 182 -17.15 14.70 1.05
CA PHE A 182 -18.49 14.57 1.63
C PHE A 182 -19.18 15.91 1.91
N LYS A 183 -18.43 17.01 2.11
CA LYS A 183 -19.01 18.35 2.33
C LYS A 183 -18.98 19.25 1.09
N GLY A 184 -18.64 18.70 -0.10
CA GLY A 184 -18.69 19.41 -1.38
C GLY A 184 -17.73 20.60 -1.52
N LYS A 185 -16.60 20.60 -0.79
CA LYS A 185 -15.59 21.67 -0.86
C LYS A 185 -14.45 21.26 -1.80
N LYS A 186 -13.92 22.21 -2.60
CA LYS A 186 -12.81 21.94 -3.54
C LYS A 186 -11.60 21.31 -2.84
N PHE A 187 -11.01 20.28 -3.43
CA PHE A 187 -9.94 19.50 -2.81
C PHE A 187 -8.61 20.28 -2.78
N LYS A 188 -8.34 21.07 -1.71
CA LYS A 188 -7.03 21.75 -1.50
C LYS A 188 -6.34 21.33 -0.20
N LEU A 189 -5.28 20.54 -0.29
CA LEU A 189 -4.51 20.11 0.90
C LEU A 189 -3.86 21.35 1.56
N PRO A 190 -3.85 21.47 2.90
CA PRO A 190 -3.08 22.52 3.55
C PRO A 190 -1.59 22.29 3.23
N VAL A 191 -0.95 23.34 2.72
CA VAL A 191 0.50 23.43 2.49
C VAL A 191 1.25 23.63 3.79
#